data_AF-A0A9D9SFD2-F1
#
_entry.id   AF-A0A9D9SFD2-F1
#
_cell.length_a   1.000
_cell.length_b   1.000
_cell.length_c   1.000
_cell.angle_alpha   90.00
_cell.angle_beta   90.00
_cell.angle_gamma   90.00
#
_symmetry.space_group_name_H-M   'P 1'
#
loop_
_entity.id
_entity.type
_entity.pdbx_description
1 polymer ?
#
loop_
_entity_poly.entity_id
_entity_poly.type
_entity_poly.pdbx_seq_one_letter_code
_entity_poly.pdbx_strand_id
1 'polypeptide(L)' 'MARVAGVDLPPNKRAQIGMTYIYGVGKSRATEILDKAGISIDARIK' A
#
# COMPACT_ATOMS: atom_id res chain seq x y z
N MET A 1 -11.42 -4.95 -2.33
CA MET A 1 -10.76 -5.46 -1.10
C MET A 1 -9.51 -6.19 -1.54
N ALA A 2 -8.39 -5.50 -1.52
CA ALA A 2 -7.12 -6.05 -1.98
C ALA A 2 -6.45 -6.82 -0.84
N ARG A 3 -6.10 -8.08 -1.08
CA ARG A 3 -5.32 -8.88 -0.14
C ARG A 3 -3.87 -8.90 -0.58
N VAL A 4 -2.96 -8.48 0.30
CA VAL A 4 -1.51 -8.42 0.03
C VAL A 4 -0.76 -9.03 1.21
N ALA A 5 0.12 -9.99 0.93
CA ALA A 5 0.89 -10.73 1.95
C ALA A 5 0.02 -11.33 3.09
N GLY A 6 -1.22 -11.72 2.77
CA GLY A 6 -2.17 -12.28 3.74
C GLY A 6 -2.89 -11.23 4.59
N VAL A 7 -2.66 -9.94 4.37
CA VAL A 7 -3.35 -8.84 5.05
C VAL A 7 -4.37 -8.22 4.10
N ASP A 8 -5.56 -7.96 4.61
CA ASP A 8 -6.61 -7.27 3.86
C ASP A 8 -6.45 -5.76 3.98
N LEU A 9 -6.24 -5.12 2.83
CA LEU A 9 -6.07 -3.68 2.74
C LEU A 9 -7.42 -2.97 2.67
N PRO A 10 -7.64 -1.91 3.46
CA PRO A 10 -8.89 -1.18 3.46
C PRO A 10 -9.15 -0.52 2.09
N PRO A 11 -10.36 -0.66 1.52
CA PRO A 11 -10.72 -0.06 0.25
C PRO A 11 -10.77 1.48 0.36
N ASN A 12 -10.62 2.17 -0.77
CA ASN A 12 -10.64 3.64 -0.90
C ASN A 12 -9.56 4.42 -0.14
N LYS A 13 -8.62 3.74 0.54
CA LYS A 13 -7.43 4.39 1.10
C LYS A 13 -6.36 4.62 0.03
N ARG A 14 -5.52 5.64 0.25
CA ARG A 14 -4.29 5.88 -0.51
C ARG A 14 -3.38 4.65 -0.39
N ALA A 15 -2.77 4.23 -1.49
CA ALA A 15 -1.92 3.06 -1.59
C ALA A 15 -0.79 3.11 -0.57
N GLN A 16 -0.16 4.28 -0.40
CA GLN A 16 0.93 4.48 0.57
C GLN A 16 0.49 4.14 2.01
N ILE A 17 -0.71 4.56 2.41
CA ILE A 17 -1.25 4.32 3.75
C ILE A 17 -1.81 2.89 3.87
N GLY A 18 -2.38 2.33 2.81
CA GLY A 18 -2.82 0.95 2.83
C GLY A 18 -1.65 0.00 3.02
N MET A 19 -0.54 0.21 2.31
CA MET A 19 0.66 -0.61 2.46
C MET A 19 1.21 -0.65 3.90
N THR A 20 1.00 0.39 4.71
CA THR A 20 1.45 0.38 6.11
C THR A 20 0.63 -0.52 7.04
N TYR A 21 -0.44 -1.14 6.56
CA TYR A 21 -1.17 -2.18 7.29
C TYR A 21 -0.42 -3.52 7.28
N ILE A 22 0.53 -3.69 6.36
CA ILE A 22 1.39 -4.87 6.31
C ILE A 22 2.47 -4.71 7.38
N TYR A 23 2.57 -5.69 8.27
CA TYR A 23 3.58 -5.68 9.33
C TYR A 23 4.99 -5.56 8.75
N GLY A 24 5.78 -4.62 9.28
CA GLY A 24 7.13 -4.33 8.81
C GLY A 24 7.22 -3.38 7.59
N VAL A 25 6.08 -2.94 7.03
CA VAL A 25 6.05 -1.93 5.97
C VAL A 25 5.69 -0.57 6.58
N GLY A 26 6.71 0.28 6.75
CA GLY A 26 6.52 1.69 7.13
C GLY A 26 6.27 2.60 5.94
N LYS A 27 6.08 3.90 6.19
CA LYS A 27 5.84 4.91 5.12
C LYS A 27 6.97 4.98 4.08
N SER A 28 8.23 4.90 4.50
CA SER A 28 9.39 4.91 3.59
C SER A 28 9.38 3.70 2.67
N ARG A 29 9.29 2.49 3.24
CA ARG A 29 9.18 1.22 2.49
C ARG A 29 7.96 1.19 1.57
N ALA A 30 6.80 1.65 2.02
CA ALA A 30 5.61 1.75 1.17
C ALA A 30 5.85 2.65 -0.05
N THR A 31 6.53 3.79 0.13
CA THR A 31 6.84 4.71 -0.95
C THR A 31 7.82 4.08 -1.94
N GLU A 32 8.90 3.45 -1.45
CA GLU A 32 9.86 2.74 -2.30
C GLU A 32 9.22 1.60 -3.09
N ILE A 33 8.32 0.83 -2.47
CA ILE A 33 7.62 -0.27 -3.15
C ILE A 33 6.70 0.28 -4.24
N LEU A 34 5.95 1.35 -3.95
CA LEU A 34 5.06 1.97 -4.92
C LEU A 34 5.83 2.61 -6.09
N ASP A 35 6.96 3.25 -5.81
CA ASP A 35 7.85 3.83 -6.81
C ASP A 35 8.44 2.75 -7.73
N LYS A 36 8.96 1.66 -7.15
CA LYS A 36 9.42 0.47 -7.89
C LYS A 36 8.31 -0.20 -8.71
N ALA A 37 7.07 -0.14 -8.23
CA ALA A 37 5.91 -0.66 -8.93
C ALA A 37 5.35 0.32 -9.98
N GLY A 38 5.87 1.55 -10.08
CA GLY A 38 5.33 2.60 -10.96
C GLY A 38 3.92 3.06 -10.58
N ILE A 39 3.52 2.88 -9.32
CA ILE A 39 2.19 3.22 -8.81
C ILE A 39 2.28 4.55 -8.06
N SER A 40 1.37 5.47 -8.37
CA SER A 40 1.26 6.72 -7.61
C SER A 40 0.92 6.46 -6.14
N ILE A 41 1.59 7.17 -5.23
CA ILE A 41 1.30 7.15 -3.79
C ILE A 41 -0.16 7.53 -3.46
N ASP A 42 -0.80 8.28 -4.36
CA ASP A 42 -2.18 8.73 -4.26
C ASP A 42 -3.18 7.76 -4.89
N ALA A 43 -2.70 6.70 -5.55
CA ALA A 43 -3.56 5.66 -6.08
C ALA A 43 -4.44 5.11 -4.96
N ARG A 44 -5.73 4.92 -5.23
CA ARG A 44 -6.66 4.36 -4.24
C ARG A 44 -6.75 2.86 -4.41
N ILE A 45 -6.74 2.15 -3.28
CA ILE A 45 -6.93 0.70 -3.24
C ILE A 45 -8.38 0.38 -3.58
N LYS A 46 -8.57 -0.56 -4.52
CA LYS A 46 -9.87 -1.07 -4.96
C LYS A 46 -10.20 -2.41 -4.29
#